data_AF-E8U8L0-F1
#
_entry.id   AF-E8U8L0-F1
#
_cell.length_a   1.000
_cell.length_b   1.000
_cell.length_c   1.000
_cell.angle_alpha   90.00
_cell.angle_beta   90.00
_cell.angle_gamma   90.00
#
_symmetry.space_group_name_H-M   'P 1'
#
loop_
_entity.id
_entity.type
_entity.pdbx_description
1 polymer ?
#
loop_
_entity_poly.entity_id
_entity_poly.type
_entity_poly.pdbx_seq_one_letter_code
_entity_poly.pdbx_strand_id
1 'polypeptide(L)'
;MTAPAPSPTPSRPAPLPPTTRGLLVWALGLGALAVTFFVLVSPLAWPLKIATWVALAYIADEVSGWFGYTAAALGVLPYLCGPEGLITFGAAPIPQWNVLFPLVFTALLAAFLVKHSGGALVLPVSLVVFAAPFLLAAKIAPLLDATVTLPTNRTLLMHACGAAVFGTILSFARRAVAAARR
;
A
#
# COMPACT_ATOMS: atom_id res chain seq x y z
N MET A 1 -46.77 16.45 42.13
CA MET A 1 -45.42 16.51 41.54
C MET A 1 -45.49 15.92 40.15
N THR A 2 -45.50 16.77 39.12
CA THR A 2 -45.54 16.37 37.71
C THR A 2 -44.12 16.11 37.21
N ALA A 3 -43.89 14.96 36.57
CA ALA A 3 -42.58 14.60 36.04
C ALA A 3 -42.17 15.56 34.89
N PRO A 4 -40.88 15.96 34.81
CA PRO A 4 -40.41 16.81 33.73
C PRO A 4 -40.50 16.10 32.38
N ALA A 5 -40.90 16.83 31.35
CA ALA A 5 -41.04 16.29 30.01
C ALA A 5 -39.68 15.80 29.47
N PRO A 6 -39.64 14.66 28.74
CA PRO A 6 -38.40 14.15 28.15
C PRO A 6 -37.83 15.14 27.14
N SER A 7 -36.53 15.40 27.25
CA SER A 7 -35.81 16.27 26.31
C SER A 7 -35.85 15.69 24.90
N PRO A 8 -36.03 16.52 23.85
CA PRO A 8 -36.08 16.03 22.48
C PRO A 8 -34.74 15.38 22.11
N THR A 9 -34.79 14.12 21.66
CA THR A 9 -33.63 13.39 21.15
C THR A 9 -33.07 14.17 19.95
N PRO A 10 -31.77 14.52 19.93
CA PRO A 10 -31.17 15.21 18.80
C PRO A 10 -31.35 14.36 17.53
N SER A 11 -32.09 14.89 16.55
CA SER A 11 -32.28 14.25 15.27
C SER A 11 -30.94 14.22 14.52
N ARG A 12 -30.51 13.02 14.12
CA ARG A 12 -29.28 12.86 13.33
C ARG A 12 -29.44 13.66 12.03
N PRO A 13 -28.54 14.60 11.72
CA PRO A 13 -28.60 15.33 10.47
C PRO A 13 -28.51 14.35 9.28
N ALA A 14 -29.31 14.62 8.25
CA ALA A 14 -29.32 13.81 7.03
C ALA A 14 -27.93 13.78 6.38
N PRO A 15 -27.52 12.66 5.76
CA PRO A 15 -26.25 12.58 5.05
C PRO A 15 -26.22 13.63 3.94
N LEU A 16 -25.17 14.45 3.91
CA LEU A 16 -24.95 15.38 2.80
C LEU A 16 -24.68 14.60 1.51
N PRO A 17 -25.16 15.07 0.35
CA PRO A 17 -24.88 14.43 -0.93
C PRO A 17 -23.37 14.42 -1.21
N PRO A 18 -22.85 13.41 -1.93
CA PRO A 18 -21.44 13.35 -2.30
C PRO A 18 -21.06 14.57 -3.14
N THR A 19 -20.03 15.29 -2.72
CA THR A 19 -19.50 16.43 -3.49
C THR A 19 -18.75 15.94 -4.73
N THR A 20 -18.68 16.75 -5.79
CA THR A 20 -17.89 16.45 -7.01
C THR A 20 -16.44 16.08 -6.69
N ARG A 21 -15.86 16.72 -5.65
CA ARG A 21 -14.52 16.41 -5.15
C ARG A 21 -14.44 15.00 -4.54
N GLY A 22 -15.48 14.58 -3.79
CA GLY A 22 -15.57 13.24 -3.25
C GLY A 22 -15.66 12.17 -4.35
N LEU A 23 -16.47 12.41 -5.39
CA LEU A 23 -16.58 11.50 -6.53
C LEU A 23 -15.26 11.36 -7.29
N LEU A 24 -14.53 12.46 -7.51
CA LEU A 24 -13.23 12.41 -8.18
C LEU A 24 -12.20 11.60 -7.37
N VAL A 25 -12.13 11.81 -6.04
CA VAL A 25 -11.25 11.03 -5.15
C VAL A 25 -11.58 9.54 -5.23
N TRP A 26 -12.87 9.19 -5.21
CA TRP A 26 -13.29 7.80 -5.38
C TRP A 26 -12.92 7.21 -6.74
N ALA A 27 -13.17 7.94 -7.82
CA ALA A 27 -12.81 7.49 -9.17
C ALA A 27 -11.31 7.26 -9.31
N LEU A 28 -10.47 8.18 -8.81
CA LEU A 28 -9.01 8.03 -8.81
C LEU A 28 -8.55 6.86 -7.95
N GLY A 29 -9.14 6.67 -6.77
CA GLY A 29 -8.80 5.59 -5.87
C GLY A 29 -9.15 4.22 -6.44
N LEU A 30 -10.37 4.07 -6.96
CA LEU A 30 -10.81 2.86 -7.65
C LEU A 30 -9.99 2.59 -8.91
N GLY A 31 -9.64 3.63 -9.67
CA GLY A 31 -8.73 3.52 -10.81
C GLY A 31 -7.36 2.98 -10.40
N ALA A 32 -6.76 3.52 -9.34
CA ALA A 32 -5.47 3.04 -8.81
C ALA A 32 -5.56 1.56 -8.35
N LEU A 33 -6.65 1.17 -7.69
CA LEU A 33 -6.89 -0.22 -7.30
C LEU A 33 -7.08 -1.15 -8.51
N ALA A 34 -7.81 -0.73 -9.53
CA ALA A 34 -8.01 -1.51 -10.75
C ALA A 34 -6.69 -1.72 -11.49
N VAL A 35 -5.85 -0.68 -11.60
CA VAL A 35 -4.51 -0.80 -12.18
C VAL A 35 -3.63 -1.73 -11.33
N THR A 36 -3.70 -1.63 -9.99
CA THR A 36 -2.97 -2.52 -9.08
C THR A 36 -3.37 -3.97 -9.29
N PHE A 37 -4.68 -4.25 -9.33
CA PHE A 37 -5.22 -5.58 -9.63
C PHE A 37 -4.67 -6.11 -10.96
N PHE A 38 -4.82 -5.33 -12.04
CA PHE A 38 -4.39 -5.72 -13.38
C PHE A 38 -2.89 -6.06 -13.43
N VAL A 39 -2.04 -5.20 -12.84
CA VAL A 39 -0.60 -5.43 -12.75
C VAL A 39 -0.31 -6.73 -11.99
N LEU A 40 -0.97 -6.97 -10.86
CA LEU A 40 -0.74 -8.14 -10.04
C LEU A 40 -1.21 -9.45 -10.67
N VAL A 41 -2.22 -9.45 -11.54
CA VAL A 41 -2.65 -10.66 -12.28
C VAL A 41 -1.99 -10.81 -13.65
N SER A 42 -1.31 -9.78 -14.17
CA SER A 42 -0.65 -9.81 -15.48
C SER A 42 0.58 -10.75 -15.54
N PRO A 43 1.05 -11.14 -16.73
CA PRO A 43 2.30 -11.90 -16.90
C PRO A 43 3.59 -11.06 -16.69
N LEU A 44 3.48 -9.86 -16.11
CA LEU A 44 4.63 -8.99 -15.88
C LEU A 44 5.69 -9.67 -15.01
N ALA A 45 6.96 -9.51 -15.38
CA ALA A 45 8.09 -10.02 -14.61
C ALA A 45 8.00 -9.58 -13.15
N TRP A 46 8.28 -10.51 -12.23
CA TRP A 46 8.08 -10.29 -10.80
C TRP A 46 8.76 -9.03 -10.24
N PRO A 47 9.97 -8.58 -10.69
CA PRO A 47 10.57 -7.36 -10.15
C PRO A 47 9.75 -6.11 -10.49
N LEU A 48 9.28 -6.02 -11.73
CA LEU A 48 8.43 -4.93 -12.21
C LEU A 48 7.05 -4.98 -11.54
N LYS A 49 6.53 -6.18 -11.27
CA LYS A 49 5.29 -6.37 -10.53
C LYS A 49 5.40 -5.83 -9.10
N ILE A 50 6.50 -6.14 -8.38
CA ILE A 50 6.77 -5.60 -7.04
C ILE A 50 6.93 -4.08 -7.08
N ALA A 51 7.78 -3.54 -7.98
CA ALA A 51 7.99 -2.10 -8.08
C ALA A 51 6.68 -1.36 -8.34
N THR A 52 5.91 -1.83 -9.33
CA THR A 52 4.64 -1.20 -9.70
C THR A 52 3.60 -1.33 -8.58
N TRP A 53 3.52 -2.48 -7.90
CA TRP A 53 2.62 -2.66 -6.75
C TRP A 53 2.94 -1.68 -5.62
N VAL A 54 4.21 -1.57 -5.21
CA VAL A 54 4.64 -0.62 -4.17
C VAL A 54 4.35 0.82 -4.59
N ALA A 55 4.68 1.20 -5.83
CA ALA A 55 4.43 2.55 -6.33
C ALA A 55 2.93 2.89 -6.35
N LEU A 56 2.09 1.96 -6.85
CA LEU A 56 0.64 2.14 -6.89
C LEU A 56 0.02 2.16 -5.49
N ALA A 57 0.55 1.40 -4.53
CA ALA A 57 0.11 1.48 -3.15
C ALA A 57 0.36 2.88 -2.57
N TYR A 58 1.54 3.47 -2.80
CA TYR A 58 1.81 4.86 -2.40
C TYR A 58 0.91 5.87 -3.11
N ILE A 59 0.68 5.71 -4.43
CA ILE A 59 -0.21 6.60 -5.19
C ILE A 59 -1.64 6.52 -4.65
N ALA A 60 -2.15 5.30 -4.43
CA ALA A 60 -3.47 5.05 -3.86
C ALA A 60 -3.59 5.68 -2.47
N ASP A 61 -2.55 5.55 -1.64
CA ASP A 61 -2.46 6.16 -0.32
C ASP A 61 -2.56 7.69 -0.35
N GLU A 62 -1.99 8.35 -1.38
CA GLU A 62 -2.13 9.81 -1.55
C GLU A 62 -3.55 10.26 -1.90
N VAL A 63 -4.33 9.40 -2.56
CA VAL A 63 -5.73 9.69 -2.90
C VAL A 63 -6.59 9.63 -1.63
N SER A 64 -6.45 8.55 -0.87
CA SER A 64 -7.01 8.38 0.47
C SER A 64 -6.29 7.20 1.11
N GLY A 65 -5.87 7.32 2.38
CA GLY A 65 -5.06 6.30 3.05
C GLY A 65 -5.68 4.89 3.01
N TRP A 66 -7.02 4.78 2.99
CA TRP A 66 -7.69 3.48 2.85
C TRP A 66 -7.39 2.77 1.52
N PHE A 67 -7.27 3.51 0.40
CA PHE A 67 -6.89 2.93 -0.88
C PHE A 67 -5.45 2.42 -0.84
N GLY A 68 -4.55 3.07 -0.11
CA GLY A 68 -3.18 2.60 0.13
C GLY A 68 -3.14 1.23 0.82
N TYR A 69 -3.84 1.10 1.95
CA TYR A 69 -3.95 -0.18 2.66
C TYR A 69 -4.62 -1.26 1.82
N THR A 70 -5.65 -0.90 1.05
CA THR A 70 -6.34 -1.83 0.15
C THR A 70 -5.39 -2.30 -0.97
N ALA A 71 -4.64 -1.38 -1.59
CA ALA A 71 -3.64 -1.71 -2.59
C ALA A 71 -2.53 -2.61 -2.02
N ALA A 72 -2.09 -2.38 -0.78
CA ALA A 72 -1.16 -3.27 -0.10
C ALA A 72 -1.78 -4.68 0.07
N ALA A 73 -3.03 -4.78 0.50
CA ALA A 73 -3.71 -6.07 0.64
C ALA A 73 -3.86 -6.81 -0.69
N LEU A 74 -4.07 -6.10 -1.81
CA LEU A 74 -4.12 -6.70 -3.15
C LEU A 74 -2.84 -7.46 -3.51
N GLY A 75 -1.71 -7.22 -2.84
CA GLY A 75 -0.48 -8.01 -3.01
C GLY A 75 -0.64 -9.52 -2.81
N VAL A 76 -1.73 -9.98 -2.19
CA VAL A 76 -2.05 -11.41 -2.08
C VAL A 76 -2.47 -12.02 -3.41
N LEU A 77 -2.91 -11.22 -4.39
CA LEU A 77 -3.46 -11.70 -5.65
C LEU A 77 -2.54 -12.67 -6.40
N PRO A 78 -1.22 -12.45 -6.54
CA PRO A 78 -0.41 -13.41 -7.28
C PRO A 78 -0.30 -14.78 -6.60
N TYR A 79 -0.58 -14.87 -5.30
CA TYR A 79 -0.74 -16.15 -4.60
C TYR A 79 -2.10 -16.80 -4.91
N LEU A 80 -3.18 -16.03 -4.89
CA LEU A 80 -4.54 -16.55 -5.15
C LEU A 80 -4.83 -16.80 -6.63
N CYS A 81 -4.17 -16.06 -7.52
CA CYS A 81 -4.49 -15.93 -8.94
C CYS A 81 -3.34 -16.38 -9.86
N GLY A 82 -2.27 -16.94 -9.29
CA GLY A 82 -1.11 -17.43 -10.04
C GLY A 82 -1.33 -18.81 -10.67
N PRO A 83 -0.28 -19.39 -11.29
CA PRO A 83 -0.32 -20.73 -11.90
C PRO A 83 -0.79 -21.82 -10.92
N GLU A 84 -0.37 -21.70 -9.67
CA GLU A 84 -0.67 -22.61 -8.56
C GLU A 84 -1.85 -22.09 -7.68
N GLY A 85 -2.53 -21.03 -8.12
CA GLY A 85 -3.56 -20.34 -7.36
C GLY A 85 -4.95 -20.97 -7.48
N LEU A 86 -5.91 -20.39 -6.76
CA LEU A 86 -7.34 -20.74 -6.85
C LEU A 86 -7.94 -20.41 -8.22
N ILE A 87 -7.44 -19.37 -8.88
CA ILE A 87 -7.91 -18.91 -10.20
C ILE A 87 -6.70 -18.71 -11.10
N THR A 88 -6.53 -19.53 -12.13
CA THR A 88 -5.36 -19.42 -13.01
C THR A 88 -5.54 -18.32 -14.05
N PHE A 89 -4.85 -17.20 -13.87
CA PHE A 89 -4.53 -16.29 -14.97
C PHE A 89 -3.16 -16.69 -15.52
N GLY A 90 -2.88 -16.39 -16.80
CA GLY A 90 -1.62 -16.75 -17.48
C GLY A 90 -0.38 -16.01 -16.95
N ALA A 91 -0.20 -15.96 -15.63
CA ALA A 91 0.89 -15.30 -14.93
C ALA A 91 2.16 -16.16 -15.00
N ALA A 92 3.31 -15.51 -15.14
CA ALA A 92 4.60 -16.19 -15.04
C ALA A 92 4.80 -16.77 -13.63
N PRO A 93 5.52 -17.89 -13.46
CA PRO A 93 5.88 -18.41 -12.15
C PRO A 93 6.62 -17.35 -11.35
N ILE A 94 6.14 -17.07 -10.13
CA ILE A 94 6.74 -16.05 -9.27
C ILE A 94 7.50 -16.74 -8.15
N PRO A 95 8.84 -16.58 -8.08
CA PRO A 95 9.62 -17.25 -7.07
C PRO A 95 9.27 -16.71 -5.67
N GLN A 96 8.93 -17.62 -4.75
CA GLN A 96 8.73 -17.38 -3.31
C GLN A 96 7.78 -16.22 -2.97
N TRP A 97 6.65 -16.08 -3.69
CA TRP A 97 5.68 -15.02 -3.40
C TRP A 97 5.08 -15.12 -1.98
N ASN A 98 5.00 -16.33 -1.44
CA ASN A 98 4.63 -16.61 -0.04
C ASN A 98 5.57 -15.95 0.99
N VAL A 99 6.82 -15.67 0.63
CA VAL A 99 7.76 -14.91 1.46
C VAL A 99 7.67 -13.40 1.16
N LEU A 100 7.54 -13.05 -0.13
CA LEU A 100 7.47 -11.66 -0.58
C LEU A 100 6.24 -10.92 -0.07
N PHE A 101 5.06 -11.53 -0.22
CA PHE A 101 3.81 -10.90 0.14
C PHE A 101 3.81 -10.42 1.59
N PRO A 102 4.01 -11.27 2.62
CA PRO A 102 3.98 -10.80 4.01
C PRO A 102 5.06 -9.77 4.29
N LEU A 103 6.26 -9.91 3.69
CA LEU A 103 7.35 -8.95 3.87
C LEU A 103 7.00 -7.57 3.33
N VAL A 104 6.56 -7.48 2.07
CA VAL A 104 6.22 -6.21 1.41
C VAL A 104 4.95 -5.61 2.01
N PHE A 105 3.93 -6.43 2.27
CA PHE A 105 2.67 -5.99 2.87
C PHE A 105 2.86 -5.37 4.24
N THR A 106 3.60 -6.05 5.14
CA THR A 106 3.86 -5.53 6.48
C THR A 106 4.74 -4.28 6.45
N ALA A 107 5.74 -4.24 5.57
CA ALA A 107 6.55 -3.05 5.35
C ALA A 107 5.72 -1.85 4.85
N LEU A 108 4.81 -2.05 3.90
CA LEU A 108 3.88 -1.02 3.41
C LEU A 108 2.96 -0.53 4.52
N LEU A 109 2.34 -1.44 5.28
CA LEU A 109 1.48 -1.09 6.41
C LEU A 109 2.20 -0.24 7.43
N ALA A 110 3.38 -0.68 7.87
CA ALA A 110 4.18 0.05 8.84
C ALA A 110 4.60 1.43 8.31
N ALA A 111 5.03 1.50 7.04
CA ALA A 111 5.39 2.75 6.40
C ALA A 111 4.21 3.73 6.31
N PHE A 112 3.02 3.25 5.92
CA PHE A 112 1.82 4.08 5.85
C PHE A 112 1.35 4.55 7.23
N LEU A 113 1.40 3.69 8.25
CA LEU A 113 1.09 4.09 9.62
C LEU A 113 2.01 5.23 10.10
N VAL A 114 3.31 5.11 9.86
CA VAL A 114 4.29 6.14 10.20
C VAL A 114 4.09 7.39 9.36
N LYS A 115 3.86 7.26 8.05
CA LYS A 115 3.56 8.38 7.16
C LYS A 115 2.33 9.17 7.61
N HIS A 116 1.30 8.49 8.12
CA HIS A 116 0.07 9.12 8.62
C HIS A 116 0.20 9.73 10.01
N SER A 117 1.21 9.36 10.81
CA SER A 117 1.35 9.82 12.19
C SER A 117 1.91 11.24 12.32
N GLY A 118 2.45 11.85 11.26
CA GLY A 118 3.03 13.19 11.36
C GLY A 118 3.31 13.93 10.04
N GLY A 119 4.03 15.05 10.18
CA GLY A 119 4.34 15.99 9.10
C GLY A 119 5.39 15.51 8.09
N ALA A 120 5.81 16.36 7.16
CA ALA A 120 6.73 16.00 6.08
C ALA A 120 8.08 15.40 6.56
N LEU A 121 8.54 15.78 7.75
CA LEU A 121 9.77 15.26 8.36
C LEU A 121 9.70 13.78 8.75
N VAL A 122 8.50 13.18 8.79
CA VAL A 122 8.32 11.75 9.10
C VAL A 122 8.52 10.87 7.86
N LEU A 123 8.54 11.44 6.65
CA LEU A 123 8.67 10.70 5.39
C LEU A 123 10.00 9.91 5.25
N PRO A 124 11.17 10.44 5.65
CA PRO A 124 12.39 9.63 5.71
C PRO A 124 12.27 8.45 6.67
N VAL A 125 11.59 8.64 7.81
CA VAL A 125 11.37 7.58 8.80
C VAL A 125 10.47 6.48 8.22
N SER A 126 9.38 6.85 7.51
CA SER A 126 8.54 5.84 6.84
C SER A 126 9.31 5.04 5.80
N LEU A 127 10.26 5.67 5.10
CA LEU A 127 11.11 4.97 4.14
C LEU A 127 12.07 3.99 4.82
N VAL A 128 12.68 4.39 5.94
CA VAL A 128 13.52 3.49 6.74
C VAL A 128 12.70 2.32 7.28
N VAL A 129 11.49 2.57 7.78
CA VAL A 129 10.56 1.55 8.27
C VAL A 129 10.14 0.59 7.16
N PHE A 130 9.97 1.08 5.94
CA PHE A 130 9.72 0.22 4.78
C PHE A 130 10.93 -0.66 4.43
N ALA A 131 12.15 -0.09 4.42
CA ALA A 131 13.35 -0.78 3.96
C ALA A 131 13.93 -1.76 5.00
N ALA A 132 13.79 -1.46 6.29
CA ALA A 132 14.38 -2.23 7.37
C ALA A 132 14.00 -3.72 7.38
N PRO A 133 12.72 -4.11 7.18
CA PRO A 133 12.35 -5.53 7.07
C PRO A 133 13.10 -6.28 5.97
N PHE A 134 13.34 -5.67 4.81
CA PHE A 134 14.08 -6.31 3.72
C PHE A 134 15.55 -6.54 4.09
N LEU A 135 16.19 -5.53 4.68
CA LEU A 135 17.58 -5.62 5.12
C LEU A 135 17.74 -6.68 6.22
N LEU A 136 16.79 -6.74 7.15
CA LEU A 136 16.78 -7.72 8.23
C LEU A 136 16.52 -9.13 7.69
N ALA A 137 15.53 -9.29 6.81
CA ALA A 137 15.24 -10.57 6.17
C ALA A 137 16.42 -11.09 5.35
N ALA A 138 17.16 -10.21 4.65
CA ALA A 138 18.38 -10.59 3.93
C ALA A 138 19.49 -11.14 4.86
N LYS A 139 19.49 -10.79 6.15
CA LYS A 139 20.45 -11.30 7.14
C LYS A 139 19.95 -12.54 7.86
N ILE A 140 18.66 -12.58 8.21
CA ILE A 140 18.08 -13.63 9.05
C ILE A 140 17.63 -14.83 8.22
N ALA A 141 17.06 -14.64 7.03
CA ALA A 141 16.47 -15.73 6.26
C ALA A 141 17.47 -16.88 5.97
N PRO A 142 18.73 -16.62 5.57
CA PRO A 142 19.70 -17.70 5.33
C PRO A 142 20.08 -18.50 6.59
N LEU A 143 19.88 -17.92 7.78
CA LEU A 143 20.14 -18.59 9.06
C LEU A 143 19.00 -19.53 9.47
N LEU A 144 17.77 -19.24 9.01
CA LEU A 144 16.59 -20.04 9.31
C LEU A 144 16.36 -21.12 8.26
N ASP A 145 16.54 -20.78 6.98
CA ASP A 145 16.36 -21.68 5.85
C ASP A 145 17.22 -21.22 4.66
N ALA A 146 18.25 -21.99 4.33
CA ALA A 146 19.16 -21.69 3.22
C ALA A 146 18.49 -21.75 1.83
N THR A 147 17.29 -22.34 1.71
CA THR A 147 16.53 -22.38 0.46
C THR A 147 15.78 -21.06 0.18
N VAL A 148 15.65 -20.19 1.18
CA VAL A 148 15.01 -18.86 1.05
C VAL A 148 16.03 -17.85 0.55
N THR A 149 16.07 -17.68 -0.77
CA THR A 149 17.06 -16.85 -1.46
C THR A 149 16.53 -15.47 -1.83
N LEU A 150 15.21 -15.28 -1.87
CA LEU A 150 14.63 -14.03 -2.38
C LEU A 150 14.90 -12.79 -1.53
N PRO A 151 14.86 -12.86 -0.18
CA PRO A 151 15.21 -11.71 0.66
C PRO A 151 16.65 -11.21 0.44
N THR A 152 17.58 -12.11 0.08
CA THR A 152 18.97 -11.73 -0.27
C THR A 152 19.11 -11.15 -1.68
N ASN A 153 18.05 -11.19 -2.49
CA ASN A 153 18.10 -10.75 -3.88
C ASN A 153 18.17 -9.22 -3.98
N ARG A 154 19.29 -8.70 -4.49
CA ARG A 154 19.49 -7.26 -4.70
C ARG A 154 18.43 -6.64 -5.63
N THR A 155 17.95 -7.39 -6.61
CA THR A 155 16.90 -6.94 -7.54
C THR A 155 15.60 -6.63 -6.79
N LEU A 156 15.22 -7.46 -5.81
CA LEU A 156 14.04 -7.21 -4.98
C LEU A 156 14.19 -5.89 -4.23
N LEU A 157 15.31 -5.71 -3.53
CA LEU A 157 15.56 -4.51 -2.73
C LEU A 157 15.52 -3.25 -3.60
N MET A 158 16.19 -3.26 -4.76
CA MET A 158 16.21 -2.11 -5.67
C MET A 158 14.82 -1.75 -6.20
N HIS A 159 14.02 -2.74 -6.59
CA HIS A 159 12.69 -2.50 -7.15
C HIS A 159 11.68 -2.04 -6.09
N ALA A 160 11.65 -2.74 -4.94
CA ALA A 160 10.75 -2.39 -3.85
C ALA A 160 11.13 -1.04 -3.21
N CYS A 161 12.40 -0.84 -2.85
CA CYS A 161 12.83 0.40 -2.22
C CYS A 161 12.85 1.56 -3.21
N GLY A 162 13.21 1.35 -4.47
CA GLY A 162 13.14 2.39 -5.51
C GLY A 162 11.71 2.91 -5.70
N ALA A 163 10.72 2.02 -5.73
CA ALA A 163 9.32 2.39 -5.77
C ALA A 163 8.85 3.12 -4.51
N ALA A 164 9.30 2.71 -3.31
CA ALA A 164 8.99 3.39 -2.07
C ALA A 164 9.62 4.80 -1.99
N VAL A 165 10.84 4.97 -2.50
CA VAL A 165 11.49 6.29 -2.63
C VAL A 165 10.65 7.18 -3.54
N PHE A 166 10.25 6.68 -4.71
CA PHE A 166 9.37 7.40 -5.63
C PHE A 166 8.07 7.84 -4.95
N GLY A 167 7.39 6.90 -4.28
CA GLY A 167 6.16 7.17 -3.54
C GLY A 167 6.34 8.23 -2.44
N THR A 168 7.47 8.17 -1.73
CA THR A 168 7.82 9.13 -0.67
C THR A 168 8.09 10.53 -1.22
N ILE A 169 8.76 10.63 -2.38
CA ILE A 169 8.98 11.90 -3.08
C ILE A 169 7.64 12.52 -3.51
N LEU A 170 6.72 11.70 -4.03
CA LEU A 170 5.37 12.14 -4.36
C LEU A 170 4.63 12.67 -3.12
N SER A 171 4.71 11.94 -1.99
CA SER A 171 4.15 12.39 -0.70
C SER A 171 4.71 13.74 -0.27
N PHE A 172 6.02 13.91 -0.40
CA PHE A 172 6.70 15.16 -0.05
C PHE A 172 6.23 16.31 -0.94
N ALA A 173 6.22 16.12 -2.26
CA ALA A 173 5.78 17.12 -3.22
C ALA A 173 4.34 17.58 -2.93
N ARG A 174 3.42 16.65 -2.66
CA ARG A 174 2.04 16.99 -2.30
C ARG A 174 1.97 17.81 -1.00
N ARG A 175 2.71 17.41 0.03
CA ARG A 175 2.75 18.14 1.32
C ARG A 175 3.34 19.53 1.14
N ALA A 176 4.38 19.69 0.33
CA ALA A 176 4.99 20.98 0.02
C ALA A 176 4.01 21.91 -0.71
N VAL A 177 3.29 21.42 -1.72
CA VAL A 177 2.25 22.19 -2.43
C VAL A 177 1.11 22.59 -1.48
N ALA A 178 0.70 21.70 -0.58
CA ALA A 178 -0.34 22.00 0.40
C ALA A 178 0.10 23.05 1.42
N ALA A 179 1.38 23.05 1.81
CA ALA A 179 1.95 24.05 2.71
C ALA A 179 2.08 25.42 2.02
N ALA A 180 2.50 25.47 0.75
CA ALA A 180 2.63 26.72 -0.02
C ALA A 180 1.30 27.42 -0.34
N ARG A 181 0.16 26.73 -0.18
CA ARG A 181 -1.20 27.27 -0.39
C ARG A 181 -1.85 27.80 0.90
N ARG A 182 -1.18 27.66 2.05
CA ARG A 182 -1.62 28.19 3.33
C ARG A 182 -0.97 29.54 3.57
#